data_AF-A0A970GY60-F1
#
_entry.id   AF-A0A970GY60-F1
#
_cell.length_a   1.000
_cell.length_b   1.000
_cell.length_c   1.000
_cell.angle_alpha   90.00
_cell.angle_beta   90.00
_cell.angle_gamma   90.00
#
_symmetry.space_group_name_H-M   'P 1'
#
loop_
_entity.id
_entity.type
_entity.pdbx_description
1 polymer ?
#
loop_
_entity_poly.entity_id
_entity_poly.type
_entity_poly.pdbx_seq_one_letter_code
_entity_poly.pdbx_strand_id
1 'polypeptide(L)' 'MNYTERILQETISKNPNQKEFHQALTEILPTLQPYINEHPEIEKEKILERLVEPERQIIFRVPWVDD' A
#
# COMPACT_ATOMS: atom_id res chain seq x y z
N MET A 1 17.11 -2.06 6.51
CA MET A 1 15.75 -1.80 6.01
C MET A 1 15.10 -0.75 6.86
N ASN A 2 14.73 0.38 6.26
CA ASN A 2 13.94 1.41 6.95
C ASN A 2 12.44 1.01 6.96
N TYR A 3 11.61 1.79 7.66
CA TYR A 3 10.19 1.47 7.82
C TYR A 3 9.44 1.38 6.48
N THR A 4 9.68 2.30 5.54
CA THR A 4 9.00 2.31 4.23
C THR A 4 9.35 1.11 3.38
N GLU A 5 10.62 0.67 3.39
CA GLU A 5 11.08 -0.54 2.68
C GLU A 5 10.42 -1.81 3.23
N ARG A 6 10.26 -1.92 4.56
CA ARG A 6 9.56 -3.07 5.16
C ARG A 6 8.10 -3.12 4.69
N ILE A 7 7.42 -1.97 4.72
CA ILE A 7 6.02 -1.88 4.28
C ILE A 7 5.87 -2.26 2.80
N LEU A 8 6.77 -1.79 1.94
CA LEU A 8 6.76 -2.16 0.52
C LEU A 8 6.87 -3.68 0.34
N GLN A 9 7.84 -4.31 1.00
CA GLN A 9 8.06 -5.77 0.89
C GLN A 9 6.88 -6.58 1.43
N GLU A 10 6.34 -6.19 2.59
CA GLU A 10 5.15 -6.83 3.15
C GLU A 10 3.93 -6.70 2.22
N THR A 11 3.75 -5.53 1.61
CA THR A 11 2.62 -5.27 0.71
C THR A 11 2.72 -6.07 -0.58
N ILE A 12 3.92 -6.16 -1.18
CA ILE A 12 4.18 -6.99 -2.36
C ILE A 12 3.89 -8.46 -2.06
N SER A 13 4.36 -8.96 -0.91
CA SER A 13 4.14 -10.34 -0.48
C SER A 13 2.66 -10.69 -0.32
N LYS A 14 1.86 -9.77 0.25
CA LYS A 14 0.40 -9.94 0.41
C LYS A 14 -0.37 -9.85 -0.91
N ASN A 15 0.13 -9.08 -1.89
CA ASN A 15 -0.59 -8.73 -3.11
C ASN A 15 0.21 -9.08 -4.39
N PRO A 16 0.71 -10.31 -4.58
CA PRO A 16 1.81 -10.61 -5.51
C PRO A 16 1.55 -10.29 -7.00
N ASN A 17 0.29 -10.17 -7.43
CA ASN A 17 -0.08 -10.01 -8.84
C ASN A 17 -0.59 -8.59 -9.20
N GLN A 18 -0.30 -7.58 -8.38
CA GLN A 18 -0.79 -6.21 -8.59
C GLN A 18 0.36 -5.26 -8.95
N LYS A 19 0.88 -5.36 -10.17
CA LYS A 19 2.11 -4.65 -10.59
C LYS A 19 1.97 -3.13 -10.51
N GLU A 20 0.83 -2.60 -10.94
CA GLU A 20 0.52 -1.17 -10.93
C GLU A 20 0.43 -0.65 -9.48
N PHE A 21 -0.12 -1.46 -8.58
CA PHE A 21 -0.16 -1.13 -7.16
C PHE A 21 1.25 -1.13 -6.54
N HIS A 22 2.08 -2.14 -6.86
CA HIS A 22 3.47 -2.20 -6.39
C HIS A 22 4.29 -1.02 -6.90
N GLN A 23 4.11 -0.64 -8.15
CA GLN A 23 4.78 0.52 -8.74
C GLN A 23 4.40 1.80 -8.00
N ALA A 24 3.11 2.04 -7.79
CA ALA A 24 2.64 3.22 -7.07
C ALA A 24 3.26 3.33 -5.67
N LEU A 25 3.34 2.22 -4.94
CA LEU A 25 4.00 2.20 -3.62
C LEU A 25 5.51 2.41 -3.71
N THR A 26 6.17 1.83 -4.72
CA THR A 26 7.62 1.99 -4.94
C THR A 26 7.99 3.44 -5.22
N GLU A 27 7.12 4.18 -5.92
CA GLU A 27 7.33 5.60 -6.22
C GLU A 27 6.99 6.50 -5.02
N ILE A 28 5.90 6.22 -4.30
CA ILE A 28 5.38 7.11 -3.24
C ILE A 28 6.10 6.90 -1.91
N LEU A 29 6.30 5.67 -1.45
CA LEU A 29 6.81 5.40 -0.10
C LEU A 29 8.17 6.07 0.20
N PRO A 30 9.16 6.07 -0.72
CA PRO A 30 10.43 6.77 -0.48
C PRO A 30 10.27 8.28 -0.27
N THR A 31 9.27 8.91 -0.91
CA THR A 31 9.01 10.36 -0.78
C THR A 31 8.49 10.73 0.62
N LEU A 32 7.89 9.77 1.34
CA LEU A 32 7.37 9.97 2.70
C LEU A 32 8.46 9.78 3.77
N GLN A 33 9.57 9.12 3.44
CA GLN A 33 10.62 8.77 4.41
C GLN A 33 11.19 9.97 5.19
N PRO A 34 11.46 11.15 4.58
CA PRO A 34 11.95 12.31 5.33
C PRO A 34 10.97 12.76 6.43
N TYR A 35 9.68 12.83 6.13
CA TYR A 35 8.65 13.19 7.10
C TYR A 35 8.52 12.13 8.21
N ILE A 36 8.55 10.85 7.84
CA ILE A 36 8.50 9.74 8.80
C ILE A 36 9.68 9.77 9.77
N ASN A 37 10.88 10.16 9.32
CA ASN A 37 12.04 10.28 10.18
C ASN A 37 11.86 11.35 11.26
N GLU A 38 11.12 12.42 10.97
CA GLU A 38 10.79 13.49 11.92
C GLU A 38 9.61 13.11 12.83
N HIS A 39 8.80 12.13 12.42
CA HIS A 39 7.55 11.71 13.06
C HIS A 39 7.53 10.21 13.41
N PRO A 40 8.31 9.76 14.42
CA PRO A 40 8.41 8.35 14.81
C PRO A 40 7.07 7.74 15.30
N GLU A 41 6.10 8.57 15.69
CA GLU A 41 4.74 8.14 16.00
C GLU A 41 4.04 7.43 14.83
N ILE A 42 4.43 7.72 13.59
CA ILE A 42 3.82 7.10 12.40
C ILE A 42 4.08 5.59 12.39
N GLU A 43 5.31 5.17 12.70
CA GLU A 43 5.63 3.74 12.82
C GLU A 43 5.01 3.14 14.09
N LYS A 44 5.06 3.87 15.22
CA LYS A 44 4.50 3.41 16.48
C LYS A 44 3.00 3.09 16.38
N GLU A 45 2.25 3.94 15.69
CA GLU A 45 0.80 3.81 15.50
C GLU A 45 0.43 3.01 14.24
N LYS A 46 1.43 2.40 13.57
CA LYS A 46 1.27 1.55 12.38
C LYS A 46 0.48 2.23 11.26
N ILE A 47 0.77 3.51 11.02
CA ILE A 47 -0.01 4.33 10.08
C ILE A 47 0.14 3.80 8.65
N LEU A 48 1.36 3.46 8.22
CA LEU A 48 1.58 3.00 6.84
C LEU A 48 0.95 1.63 6.58
N GLU A 49 0.96 0.72 7.56
CA GLU A 49 0.31 -0.59 7.45
C GLU A 49 -1.17 -0.44 7.13
N ARG A 50 -1.85 0.54 7.75
CA ARG A 50 -3.27 0.82 7.52
C ARG A 50 -3.49 1.61 6.24
N LEU A 51 -2.55 2.48 5.86
CA LEU A 51 -2.67 3.31 4.67
C LEU A 51 -2.57 2.48 3.38
N VAL A 52 -1.69 1.47 3.36
CA VAL A 52 -1.51 0.60 2.19
C VAL A 52 -2.54 -0.53 2.12
N GLU A 53 -3.30 -0.76 3.19
CA GLU A 53 -4.35 -1.77 3.22
C GLU A 53 -5.72 -1.10 3.01
N PRO A 54 -6.46 -1.44 1.94
CA PRO A 54 -7.77 -0.87 1.72
C PRO A 54 -8.76 -1.28 2.83
N GLU A 55 -9.51 -0.32 3.36
CA GLU A 55 -10.52 -0.61 4.39
C GLU A 55 -11.60 -1.61 3.91
N ARG A 56 -11.92 -1.57 2.61
CA ARG A 56 -12.87 -2.48 1.98
C ARG A 56 -12.61 -2.60 0.48
N GLN A 57 -12.66 -3.81 -0.04
CA GLN A 57 -12.72 -4.10 -1.47
C GLN A 57 -14.02 -4.84 -1.79
N ILE A 58 -14.70 -4.44 -2.88
CA ILE A 58 -15.95 -5.08 -3.32
C ILE A 58 -15.76 -5.53 -4.77
N ILE A 59 -15.87 -6.83 -4.99
CA ILE A 59 -15.85 -7.45 -6.32
C ILE A 59 -17.22 -8.07 -6.53
N PHE A 60 -17.89 -7.73 -7.64
CA PHE A 60 -19.23 -8.19 -7.93
C PHE A 60 -19.44 -8.39 -9.43
N ARG A 61 -20.40 -9.25 -9.77
CA ARG A 61 -20.75 -9.55 -11.16
C ARG A 61 -21.64 -8.44 -11.73
N VAL A 62 -21.34 -7.99 -12.94
CA VAL A 62 -22.17 -7.06 -13.72
C VAL A 62 -22.77 -7.82 -14.92
N PRO A 63 -24.00 -8.34 -14.83
CA PRO A 63 -24.65 -8.97 -15.97
C PRO A 63 -25.11 -7.92 -16.98
N TRP A 64 -24.91 -8.21 -18.26
CA TRP A 64 -25.34 -7.37 -19.38
C TRP A 64 -25.78 -8.25 -20.54
N VAL A 65 -26.47 -7.67 -21.52
CA VAL A 65 -26.98 -8.33 -22.73
C VAL A 65 -26.42 -7.54 -23.94
N ASP A 66 -25.92 -8.25 -24.95
CA ASP A 66 -25.51 -7.69 -26.25
C ASP A 66 -26.71 -7.50 -27.19
N ASP A 67 -26.48 -6.84 -28.34
CA ASP A 67 -27.52 -6.60 -29.37
C ASP A 67 -27.95 -7.89 -30.09
#